data_AF-A0A9D2P8Y1-F1
#
_entry.id   AF-A0A9D2P8Y1-F1
#
_cell.length_a   1.000
_cell.length_b   1.000
_cell.length_c   1.000
_cell.angle_alpha   90.00
_cell.angle_beta   90.00
_cell.angle_gamma   90.00
#
_symmetry.space_group_name_H-M   'P 1'
#
loop_
_entity.id
_entity.type
_entity.pdbx_description
1 polymer ?
#
loop_
_entity_poly.entity_id
_entity_poly.type
_entity_poly.pdbx_seq_one_letter_code
_entity_poly.pdbx_strand_id
1 'polypeptide(L)'
;MFCTKCGAPLPEDARFCTNCGTPVVPAETEESAAASFEENLPVVMQEASKDMPKPAGNIFARFWNSPKFEWAAQQYYYLLDAFIAVAGLLMLLTELWIVGLILILVGGSGIGKWWKWRKRRSYTDCPNCGKTVKADMEFCPKCGTKIPAKQLTREEVDAESKDNHDDSLTKKKIGLLAAPIALPVILLALWGFGDFVLNRPAYELKDVVWDQYGSQTLEQVVNANFDDPEWSSTKIDDDHATVYIEGYMPYYGENVRLEFAYEELDESTISGSLERIVFLDSMEAYSNDIASALFLQQMYENT
;
A
#
# COMPACT_ATOMS: atom_id res chain seq x y z
N MET A 1 59.01 -31.95 10.52
CA MET A 1 57.91 -31.98 11.52
C MET A 1 56.60 -32.47 10.87
N PHE A 2 55.62 -32.96 11.63
CA PHE A 2 54.32 -33.42 11.08
C PHE A 2 53.18 -32.48 11.53
N CYS A 3 52.17 -32.30 10.68
CA CYS A 3 51.01 -31.48 11.02
C CYS A 3 50.21 -32.13 12.16
N THR A 4 49.97 -31.39 13.25
CA THR A 4 49.20 -31.85 14.41
C THR A 4 47.75 -32.18 14.08
N LYS A 5 47.21 -31.65 12.98
CA LYS A 5 45.81 -31.85 12.56
C LYS A 5 45.60 -33.00 11.59
N CYS A 6 46.51 -33.21 10.62
CA CYS A 6 46.32 -34.20 9.56
C CYS A 6 47.46 -35.22 9.41
N GLY A 7 48.55 -35.08 10.17
CA GLY A 7 49.68 -36.02 10.15
C GLY A 7 50.59 -35.92 8.92
N ALA A 8 50.34 -35.00 7.98
CA ALA A 8 51.19 -34.84 6.80
C ALA A 8 52.59 -34.30 7.16
N PRO A 9 53.66 -34.71 6.45
CA PRO A 9 55.00 -34.18 6.64
C PRO A 9 55.06 -32.70 6.24
N LEU A 10 55.66 -31.87 7.07
CA LEU A 10 55.86 -30.44 6.88
C LEU A 10 57.35 -30.14 6.65
N PRO A 11 57.69 -29.27 5.68
CA PRO A 11 59.04 -28.73 5.55
C PRO A 11 59.36 -27.80 6.72
N GLU A 12 60.64 -27.61 7.02
CA GLU A 12 61.12 -26.98 8.27
C GLU A 12 60.70 -25.51 8.44
N ASP A 13 60.34 -24.83 7.34
CA ASP A 13 59.96 -23.40 7.34
C ASP A 13 58.48 -23.15 6.99
N ALA A 14 57.64 -24.19 6.97
CA ALA A 14 56.23 -24.05 6.60
C ALA A 14 55.45 -23.24 7.65
N ARG A 15 54.93 -22.07 7.25
CA ARG A 15 53.98 -21.30 8.06
C ARG A 15 52.58 -21.93 8.12
N PHE A 16 52.24 -22.76 7.12
CA PHE A 16 50.95 -23.45 7.01
C PHE A 16 51.13 -24.85 6.41
N CYS A 17 50.27 -25.78 6.80
CA CYS A 17 50.23 -27.11 6.21
C CYS A 17 49.72 -27.04 4.76
N THR A 18 50.52 -27.51 3.81
CA THR A 18 50.16 -27.55 2.37
C THR A 18 49.00 -28.49 2.06
N ASN A 19 48.69 -29.43 2.95
CA ASN A 19 47.63 -30.42 2.73
C ASN A 19 46.27 -29.98 3.34
N CYS A 20 46.26 -29.36 4.53
CA CYS A 20 45.01 -29.01 5.23
C CYS A 20 44.85 -27.51 5.56
N GLY A 21 45.84 -26.68 5.24
CA GLY A 21 45.79 -25.22 5.45
C GLY A 21 45.99 -24.75 6.90
N THR A 22 46.18 -25.66 7.86
CA THR A 22 46.33 -25.28 9.27
C THR A 22 47.68 -24.57 9.51
N PRO A 23 47.72 -23.41 10.21
CA PRO A 23 48.97 -22.72 10.53
C PRO A 23 49.84 -23.57 11.46
N VAL A 24 51.16 -23.50 11.25
CA VAL A 24 52.17 -24.19 12.06
C VAL A 24 52.97 -23.11 12.78
N VAL A 25 52.88 -23.08 14.11
CA VAL A 25 53.63 -22.14 14.96
C VAL A 25 54.96 -22.81 15.32
N PRO A 26 56.12 -22.28 14.88
CA PRO A 26 57.42 -22.83 15.25
C PRO A 26 57.67 -22.58 16.74
N ALA A 27 58.02 -23.63 17.48
CA ALA A 27 58.32 -23.58 18.90
C ALA A 27 59.83 -23.42 19.10
N GLU A 28 60.35 -22.21 18.96
CA GLU A 28 61.67 -21.81 19.42
C GLU A 28 61.69 -20.29 19.53
N THR A 29 61.51 -19.78 20.77
CA THR A 29 62.07 -18.55 21.39
C THR A 29 61.12 -18.11 22.51
N GLU A 30 61.36 -18.60 23.72
CA GLU A 30 60.96 -17.92 24.95
C GLU A 30 62.21 -17.33 25.63
N GLU A 31 62.04 -16.10 26.15
CA GLU A 31 62.75 -15.46 27.28
C GLU A 31 63.77 -14.32 27.03
N SER A 32 63.34 -13.07 27.36
CA SER A 32 64.07 -11.94 28.01
C SER A 32 63.46 -10.57 27.57
N ALA A 33 62.49 -9.96 28.26
CA ALA A 33 62.52 -9.18 29.52
C ALA A 33 62.62 -7.63 29.34
N ALA A 34 61.60 -6.94 29.89
CA ALA A 34 61.52 -5.55 30.40
C ALA A 34 61.65 -4.37 29.39
N ALA A 35 60.88 -3.27 29.42
CA ALA A 35 60.12 -2.64 30.51
C ALA A 35 59.01 -1.68 30.02
N SER A 36 58.04 -1.47 30.92
CA SER A 36 57.18 -0.29 31.19
C SER A 36 56.27 0.29 30.10
N PHE A 37 54.95 0.15 30.30
CA PHE A 37 54.18 1.22 30.93
C PHE A 37 52.92 0.63 31.58
N GLU A 38 52.85 0.73 32.90
CA GLU A 38 51.58 0.67 33.63
C GLU A 38 50.74 1.87 33.19
N GLU A 39 49.51 1.63 32.75
CA GLU A 39 48.42 2.55 33.05
C GLU A 39 47.18 1.75 33.42
N ASN A 40 46.79 1.94 34.67
CA ASN A 40 45.63 1.41 35.35
C ASN A 40 44.32 1.72 34.61
N LEU A 41 43.40 0.75 34.50
CA LEU A 41 42.01 0.83 35.00
C LEU A 41 41.28 -0.51 34.78
N PRO A 42 40.22 -0.82 35.53
CA PRO A 42 39.95 -2.15 36.03
C PRO A 42 39.06 -2.91 35.04
N VAL A 43 39.29 -4.21 34.93
CA VAL A 43 38.24 -5.13 34.47
C VAL A 43 37.19 -5.15 35.58
N VAL A 44 36.28 -4.19 35.55
CA VAL A 44 35.00 -4.29 36.26
C VAL A 44 34.19 -5.31 35.48
N MET A 45 34.26 -6.56 35.94
CA MET A 45 33.16 -7.50 35.73
C MET A 45 31.92 -6.83 36.33
N GLN A 46 31.08 -6.23 35.48
CA GLN A 46 29.75 -5.82 35.90
C GLN A 46 28.94 -7.10 36.14
N GLU A 47 28.98 -7.55 37.39
CA GLU A 47 27.87 -8.28 37.99
C GLU A 47 26.59 -7.50 37.70
N ALA A 48 25.55 -8.25 37.31
CA ALA A 48 24.23 -7.75 37.01
C ALA A 48 23.71 -6.86 38.17
N SER A 49 23.91 -5.54 38.05
CA SER A 49 23.28 -4.58 38.93
C SER A 49 21.81 -4.46 38.51
N LYS A 50 21.04 -5.24 39.25
CA LYS A 50 19.62 -5.11 39.50
C LYS A 50 19.28 -3.66 39.86
N ASP A 51 19.08 -2.81 38.84
CA ASP A 51 18.24 -1.60 38.87
C ASP A 51 18.13 -1.03 37.45
N MET A 52 17.33 -1.72 36.62
CA MET A 52 16.80 -1.11 35.40
C MET A 52 15.69 -0.13 35.83
N PRO A 53 15.79 1.18 35.55
CA PRO A 53 14.66 2.08 35.80
C PRO A 53 13.47 1.55 35.02
N LYS A 54 12.34 1.28 35.72
CA LYS A 54 11.10 0.85 35.07
C LYS A 54 10.77 1.86 33.98
N PRO A 55 10.64 1.46 32.71
CA PRO A 55 10.32 2.40 31.63
C PRO A 55 8.95 3.01 31.95
N ALA A 56 8.95 4.31 32.22
CA ALA A 56 7.74 5.06 32.52
C ALA A 56 6.86 5.13 31.26
N GLY A 57 5.66 4.58 31.34
CA GLY A 57 4.69 4.58 30.24
C GLY A 57 3.63 3.50 30.42
N ASN A 58 2.41 3.78 29.94
CA ASN A 58 1.35 2.77 29.85
C ASN A 58 1.78 1.61 28.94
N ILE A 59 1.16 0.43 29.10
CA ILE A 59 1.49 -0.79 28.33
C ILE A 59 1.48 -0.50 26.82
N PHE A 60 0.55 0.36 26.40
CA PHE A 60 0.44 0.84 25.04
C PHE A 60 1.70 1.59 24.56
N ALA A 61 2.22 2.56 25.30
CA ALA A 61 3.45 3.29 24.94
C ALA A 61 4.68 2.38 24.88
N ARG A 62 4.76 1.38 25.76
CA ARG A 62 5.85 0.37 25.75
C ARG A 62 5.78 -0.52 24.52
N PHE A 63 4.57 -0.90 24.11
CA PHE A 63 4.35 -1.67 22.88
C PHE A 63 4.64 -0.82 21.63
N TRP A 64 4.18 0.43 21.61
CA TRP A 64 4.28 1.38 20.49
C TRP A 64 5.72 1.84 20.20
N ASN A 65 6.58 1.84 21.22
CA ASN A 65 8.02 2.14 21.10
C ASN A 65 8.89 0.87 21.04
N SER A 66 8.30 -0.29 20.73
CA SER A 66 9.09 -1.52 20.57
C SER A 66 9.75 -1.56 19.18
N PRO A 67 11.01 -2.01 19.07
CA PRO A 67 11.73 -2.09 17.78
C PRO A 67 11.03 -2.99 16.74
N LYS A 68 10.25 -3.97 17.22
CA LYS A 68 9.44 -4.86 16.38
C LYS A 68 8.28 -4.10 15.72
N PHE A 69 7.67 -3.18 16.45
CA PHE A 69 6.57 -2.35 15.95
C PHE A 69 7.06 -1.32 14.93
N GLU A 70 8.25 -0.76 15.15
CA GLU A 70 8.89 0.15 14.16
C GLU A 70 9.16 -0.53 12.82
N TRP A 71 9.63 -1.78 12.84
CA TRP A 71 9.83 -2.56 11.62
C TRP A 71 8.50 -2.89 10.91
N ALA A 72 7.48 -3.27 11.67
CA ALA A 72 6.14 -3.57 11.13
C ALA A 72 5.47 -2.33 10.52
N ALA A 73 5.55 -1.19 11.19
CA ALA A 73 5.08 0.09 10.68
C ALA A 73 5.76 0.46 9.35
N GLN A 74 7.07 0.26 9.26
CA GLN A 74 7.83 0.57 8.06
C GLN A 74 7.48 -0.35 6.86
N GLN A 75 7.17 -1.62 7.11
CA GLN A 75 6.63 -2.54 6.08
C GLN A 75 5.24 -2.10 5.61
N TYR A 76 4.38 -1.72 6.56
CA TYR A 76 3.04 -1.24 6.25
C TYR A 76 3.05 0.04 5.38
N TYR A 77 3.89 1.03 5.71
CA TYR A 77 4.03 2.24 4.88
C TYR A 77 4.50 1.95 3.47
N TYR A 78 5.42 1.00 3.29
CA TYR A 78 5.86 0.61 1.96
C TYR A 78 4.73 -0.01 1.14
N LEU A 79 3.91 -0.86 1.75
CA LEU A 79 2.73 -1.45 1.11
C LEU A 79 1.70 -0.38 0.76
N LEU A 80 1.48 0.59 1.65
CA LEU A 80 0.58 1.72 1.42
C LEU A 80 1.05 2.59 0.26
N ASP A 81 2.34 2.97 0.23
CA ASP A 81 2.94 3.76 -0.85
C ASP A 81 2.88 3.02 -2.20
N ALA A 82 3.11 1.71 -2.20
CA ALA A 82 2.98 0.87 -3.39
C ALA A 82 1.52 0.80 -3.89
N PHE A 83 0.56 0.65 -2.97
CA PHE A 83 -0.86 0.66 -3.31
C PHE A 83 -1.29 2.00 -3.92
N ILE A 84 -0.86 3.12 -3.33
CA ILE A 84 -1.13 4.47 -3.84
C ILE A 84 -0.56 4.64 -5.26
N ALA A 85 0.65 4.16 -5.51
CA ALA A 85 1.26 4.23 -6.84
C ALA A 85 0.50 3.38 -7.88
N VAL A 86 0.03 2.19 -7.51
CA VAL A 86 -0.79 1.33 -8.38
C VAL A 86 -2.16 1.94 -8.65
N ALA A 87 -2.81 2.50 -7.64
CA ALA A 87 -4.08 3.21 -7.79
C ALA A 87 -3.93 4.44 -8.71
N GLY A 88 -2.84 5.20 -8.56
CA GLY A 88 -2.51 6.29 -9.45
C GLY A 88 -2.29 5.85 -10.90
N LEU A 89 -1.63 4.71 -11.12
CA LEU A 89 -1.44 4.12 -12.45
C LEU A 89 -2.78 3.69 -13.09
N LEU A 90 -3.69 3.10 -12.32
CA LEU A 90 -5.04 2.77 -12.79
C LEU A 90 -5.85 4.03 -13.12
N MET A 91 -5.75 5.08 -12.30
CA MET A 91 -6.40 6.37 -12.58
C MET A 91 -5.84 7.13 -13.79
N LEU A 92 -4.64 6.79 -14.29
CA LEU A 92 -4.17 7.34 -15.57
C LEU A 92 -4.93 6.80 -16.78
N LEU A 93 -5.64 5.67 -16.62
CA LEU A 93 -6.48 5.09 -17.66
C LEU A 93 -7.88 5.71 -17.69
N THR A 94 -8.19 6.60 -16.75
CA THR A 94 -9.46 7.33 -16.68
C THR A 94 -9.27 8.80 -17.06
N GLU A 95 -10.36 9.56 -17.15
CA GLU A 95 -10.31 11.00 -17.44
C GLU A 95 -9.70 11.84 -16.30
N LEU A 96 -9.39 11.23 -15.15
CA LEU A 96 -8.74 11.86 -14.00
C LEU A 96 -7.21 11.76 -14.03
N TRP A 97 -6.60 11.96 -15.19
CA TRP A 97 -5.16 11.82 -15.40
C TRP A 97 -4.30 12.69 -14.46
N ILE A 98 -4.75 13.90 -14.11
CA ILE A 98 -4.03 14.79 -13.17
C ILE A 98 -3.95 14.16 -11.77
N VAL A 99 -5.05 13.57 -11.30
CA VAL A 99 -5.12 12.91 -9.99
C VAL A 99 -4.23 11.66 -9.99
N GLY A 100 -4.25 10.90 -11.08
CA GLY A 100 -3.34 9.76 -11.29
C GLY A 100 -1.86 10.14 -11.17
N LEU A 101 -1.44 11.23 -11.81
CA LEU A 101 -0.06 11.73 -11.73
C LEU A 101 0.34 12.13 -10.29
N ILE A 102 -0.55 12.80 -9.56
CA ILE A 102 -0.30 13.21 -8.17
C ILE A 102 -0.11 11.98 -7.28
N LEU A 103 -0.97 10.96 -7.40
CA LEU A 103 -0.87 9.71 -6.62
C LEU A 103 0.43 8.97 -6.92
N ILE A 104 0.85 8.91 -8.20
CA ILE A 104 2.12 8.29 -8.58
C ILE A 104 3.32 9.03 -7.97
N LEU A 105 3.30 10.36 -7.96
CA LEU A 105 4.38 11.15 -7.36
C LEU A 105 4.46 10.95 -5.83
N VAL A 106 3.31 10.91 -5.16
CA VAL A 106 3.23 10.69 -3.71
C VAL A 106 3.68 9.28 -3.33
N GLY A 107 3.12 8.24 -3.95
CA GLY A 107 3.49 6.84 -3.69
C GLY A 107 4.94 6.53 -4.11
N GLY A 108 5.38 7.07 -5.26
CA GLY A 108 6.74 6.89 -5.77
C GLY A 108 7.83 7.48 -4.87
N SER A 109 7.57 8.64 -4.23
CA SER A 109 8.51 9.29 -3.30
C SER A 109 8.80 8.42 -2.06
N GLY A 110 7.80 7.68 -1.57
CA GLY A 110 7.94 6.74 -0.46
C GLY A 110 8.81 5.53 -0.80
N ILE A 111 8.57 4.92 -1.97
CA ILE A 111 9.31 3.76 -2.48
C ILE A 111 10.79 4.10 -2.68
N GLY A 112 11.11 5.29 -3.22
CA GLY A 112 12.50 5.71 -3.46
C GLY A 112 13.34 5.84 -2.18
N LYS A 113 12.75 6.39 -1.10
CA LYS A 113 13.40 6.45 0.23
C LYS A 113 13.65 5.06 0.80
N TRP A 114 12.69 4.14 0.56
CA TRP A 114 12.79 2.67 0.64
C TRP A 114 14.17 2.10 0.30
N TRP A 115 14.43 2.16 -1.00
CA TRP A 115 15.57 1.54 -1.64
C TRP A 115 16.90 2.13 -1.18
N LYS A 116 16.94 3.45 -0.97
CA LYS A 116 18.14 4.15 -0.50
C LYS A 116 18.54 3.70 0.91
N TRP A 117 17.58 3.41 1.79
CA TRP A 117 17.84 2.88 3.12
C TRP A 117 18.35 1.44 3.10
N ARG A 118 17.74 0.55 2.29
CA ARG A 118 18.16 -0.85 2.19
C ARG A 118 19.61 -0.98 1.70
N LYS A 119 20.01 -0.15 0.73
CA LYS A 119 21.36 -0.15 0.15
C LYS A 119 22.46 0.16 1.18
N ARG A 120 22.20 1.08 2.12
CA ARG A 120 23.16 1.49 3.16
C ARG A 120 23.45 0.43 4.22
N ARG A 121 22.59 -0.58 4.39
CA ARG A 121 22.83 -1.70 5.32
C ARG A 121 23.67 -2.82 4.73
N SER A 122 23.64 -2.98 3.41
CA SER A 122 24.32 -4.07 2.72
C SER A 122 25.75 -3.73 2.28
N TYR A 123 26.16 -2.46 2.35
CA TYR A 123 27.44 -1.99 1.83
C TYR A 123 28.15 -1.06 2.85
N THR A 124 29.47 -1.13 2.91
CA THR A 124 30.36 -0.32 3.75
C THR A 124 31.60 0.05 2.93
N ASP A 125 32.26 1.18 3.25
CA ASP A 125 33.47 1.59 2.54
C ASP A 125 34.72 1.05 3.23
N CYS A 126 35.66 0.52 2.44
CA CYS A 126 36.88 -0.06 2.98
C CYS A 126 37.80 1.02 3.57
N PRO A 127 38.26 0.90 4.82
CA PRO A 127 39.06 1.94 5.50
C PRO A 127 40.46 2.13 4.89
N ASN A 128 40.97 1.16 4.12
CA ASN A 128 42.29 1.26 3.50
C ASN A 128 42.24 1.70 2.03
N CYS A 129 41.24 1.25 1.25
CA CYS A 129 41.20 1.54 -0.19
C CYS A 129 40.04 2.44 -0.64
N GLY A 130 39.11 2.78 0.24
CA GLY A 130 37.96 3.65 -0.04
C GLY A 130 36.90 3.06 -0.99
N LYS A 131 37.03 1.79 -1.41
CA LYS A 131 36.01 1.14 -2.24
C LYS A 131 34.85 0.65 -1.39
N THR A 132 33.63 0.86 -1.89
CA THR A 132 32.41 0.30 -1.35
C THR A 132 32.39 -1.22 -1.55
N VAL A 133 32.24 -1.94 -0.46
CA VAL A 133 32.26 -3.40 -0.35
C VAL A 133 31.04 -3.88 0.41
N LYS A 134 30.60 -5.11 0.15
CA LYS A 134 29.46 -5.70 0.86
C LYS A 134 29.83 -5.94 2.33
N ALA A 135 28.93 -5.54 3.25
CA ALA A 135 29.21 -5.47 4.69
C ALA A 135 29.35 -6.84 5.39
N ASP A 136 29.01 -7.93 4.71
CA ASP A 136 29.11 -9.32 5.17
C ASP A 136 30.45 -10.00 4.82
N MET A 137 31.34 -9.31 4.10
CA MET A 137 32.64 -9.86 3.72
C MET A 137 33.69 -9.60 4.80
N GLU A 138 34.46 -10.63 5.16
CA GLU A 138 35.54 -10.53 6.16
C GLU A 138 36.76 -9.77 5.64
N PHE A 139 36.99 -9.78 4.33
CA PHE A 139 38.16 -9.16 3.69
C PHE A 139 37.77 -8.37 2.45
N CYS A 140 38.43 -7.24 2.23
CA CYS A 140 38.24 -6.44 1.03
C CYS A 140 38.85 -7.15 -0.20
N PRO A 141 38.09 -7.42 -1.27
CA PRO A 141 38.58 -8.11 -2.46
C PRO A 141 39.62 -7.30 -3.26
N LYS A 142 39.76 -5.99 -3.00
CA LYS A 142 40.71 -5.13 -3.72
C LYS A 142 42.05 -4.97 -3.02
N CYS A 143 42.04 -4.85 -1.69
CA CYS A 143 43.25 -4.54 -0.92
C CYS A 143 43.61 -5.59 0.14
N GLY A 144 42.79 -6.63 0.32
CA GLY A 144 43.01 -7.68 1.31
C GLY A 144 42.86 -7.23 2.77
N THR A 145 42.56 -5.95 3.03
CA THR A 145 42.36 -5.44 4.39
C THR A 145 41.13 -6.09 5.00
N LYS A 146 41.30 -6.60 6.23
CA LYS A 146 40.21 -7.14 7.04
C LYS A 146 39.17 -6.06 7.27
N ILE A 147 37.94 -6.32 6.88
CA ILE A 147 36.84 -5.40 7.11
C ILE A 147 36.33 -5.74 8.51
N PRO A 148 36.31 -4.79 9.46
CA PRO A 148 35.71 -5.05 10.76
C PRO A 148 34.25 -5.43 10.52
N ALA A 149 33.84 -6.62 10.98
CA ALA A 149 32.45 -7.01 10.94
C ALA A 149 31.66 -5.90 11.63
N LYS A 150 30.72 -5.26 10.92
CA LYS A 150 29.87 -4.21 11.49
C LYS A 150 28.95 -4.88 12.52
N GLN A 151 29.46 -5.13 13.72
CA GLN A 151 28.65 -5.36 14.90
C GLN A 151 28.04 -4.00 15.20
N LEU A 152 26.84 -3.77 14.67
CA LEU A 152 26.02 -2.62 15.04
C LEU A 152 25.83 -2.68 16.55
N THR A 153 26.69 -1.99 17.30
CA THR A 153 26.47 -1.79 18.71
C THR A 153 25.24 -0.90 18.84
N ARG A 154 24.45 -1.17 19.89
CA ARG A 154 23.18 -0.47 20.15
C ARG A 154 23.37 1.05 20.13
N GLU A 155 24.55 1.51 20.58
CA GLU A 155 24.95 2.92 20.65
C GLU A 155 25.15 3.59 19.28
N GLU A 156 25.69 2.91 18.27
CA GLU A 156 25.82 3.47 16.91
C GLU A 156 24.48 3.52 16.17
N VAL A 157 23.60 2.54 16.44
CA VAL A 157 22.21 2.52 15.96
C VAL A 157 21.41 3.69 16.55
N ASP A 158 21.65 4.01 17.82
CA ASP A 158 20.98 5.08 18.55
C ASP A 158 21.56 6.48 18.24
N ALA A 159 22.81 6.57 17.76
CA ALA A 159 23.42 7.82 17.31
C ALA A 159 22.97 8.23 15.89
N GLU A 160 22.87 7.27 14.97
CA GLU A 160 22.34 7.52 13.61
C GLU A 160 20.82 7.79 13.62
N SER A 161 20.11 7.40 14.69
CA SER A 161 18.68 7.69 14.88
C SER A 161 18.40 9.15 15.23
N LYS A 162 19.36 9.92 15.77
CA LYS A 162 19.08 11.30 16.20
C LYS A 162 19.16 12.32 15.06
N ASP A 163 19.98 12.07 14.05
CA ASP A 163 20.24 13.06 12.98
C ASP A 163 19.21 13.02 11.83
N ASN A 164 18.35 11.99 11.77
CA ASN A 164 17.34 11.88 10.69
C ASN A 164 15.95 11.40 11.14
N HIS A 165 15.67 11.23 12.45
CA HIS A 165 14.47 10.53 12.91
C HIS A 165 13.47 11.31 13.76
N ASP A 166 13.80 12.48 14.30
CA ASP A 166 12.95 13.10 15.33
C ASP A 166 11.69 13.79 14.75
N ASP A 167 11.77 14.48 13.60
CA ASP A 167 10.56 15.06 12.94
C ASP A 167 9.70 14.03 12.18
N SER A 168 10.22 12.81 12.01
CA SER A 168 9.67 11.77 11.15
C SER A 168 8.78 10.78 11.90
N LEU A 169 9.11 10.50 13.17
CA LEU A 169 8.41 9.46 13.93
C LEU A 169 7.02 9.89 14.38
N THR A 170 6.79 11.16 14.73
CA THR A 170 5.45 11.68 15.08
C THR A 170 4.53 11.71 13.86
N LYS A 171 5.01 12.15 12.68
CA LYS A 171 4.26 12.12 11.41
C LYS A 171 3.93 10.70 10.95
N LYS A 172 4.90 9.77 11.02
CA LYS A 172 4.70 8.33 10.76
C LYS A 172 3.95 7.59 11.87
N LYS A 173 3.71 8.18 13.04
CA LYS A 173 2.86 7.58 14.08
C LYS A 173 1.40 8.00 13.90
N ILE A 174 1.16 9.24 13.46
CA ILE A 174 -0.19 9.75 13.11
C ILE A 174 -0.74 8.99 11.88
N GLY A 175 0.10 8.75 10.87
CA GLY A 175 -0.30 7.97 9.71
C GLY A 175 -0.72 6.52 10.04
N LEU A 176 -0.23 5.94 11.14
CA LEU A 176 -0.53 4.55 11.51
C LEU A 176 -1.94 4.40 12.09
N LEU A 177 -2.49 5.48 12.64
CA LEU A 177 -3.87 5.59 13.11
C LEU A 177 -4.81 6.01 11.97
N ALA A 178 -4.33 6.86 11.06
CA ALA A 178 -5.12 7.34 9.92
C ALA A 178 -5.26 6.30 8.79
N ALA A 179 -4.25 5.48 8.55
CA ALA A 179 -4.23 4.56 7.42
C ALA A 179 -5.24 3.38 7.48
N PRO A 180 -5.60 2.78 8.64
CA PRO A 180 -6.72 1.82 8.69
C PRO A 180 -8.08 2.48 8.44
N ILE A 181 -8.18 3.81 8.47
CA ILE A 181 -9.38 4.58 8.09
C ILE A 181 -9.27 5.01 6.62
N ALA A 182 -8.08 5.41 6.18
CA ALA A 182 -7.85 5.88 4.81
C ALA A 182 -8.03 4.75 3.78
N LEU A 183 -7.59 3.52 4.07
CA LEU A 183 -7.74 2.40 3.14
C LEU A 183 -9.22 2.06 2.85
N PRO A 184 -10.11 1.87 3.84
CA PRO A 184 -11.54 1.68 3.57
C PRO A 184 -12.18 2.92 2.95
N VAL A 185 -11.76 4.15 3.29
CA VAL A 185 -12.25 5.37 2.63
C VAL A 185 -11.84 5.44 1.16
N ILE A 186 -10.60 5.06 0.83
CA ILE A 186 -10.11 4.99 -0.55
C ILE A 186 -10.83 3.87 -1.31
N LEU A 187 -11.05 2.71 -0.69
CA LEU A 187 -11.83 1.63 -1.30
C LEU A 187 -13.28 2.07 -1.52
N LEU A 188 -13.93 2.70 -0.55
CA LEU A 188 -15.26 3.28 -0.71
C LEU A 188 -15.30 4.36 -1.81
N ALA A 189 -14.27 5.21 -1.88
CA ALA A 189 -14.15 6.21 -2.92
C ALA A 189 -13.93 5.57 -4.30
N LEU A 190 -13.15 4.49 -4.41
CA LEU A 190 -12.94 3.77 -5.68
C LEU A 190 -14.20 3.01 -6.11
N TRP A 191 -14.95 2.42 -5.18
CA TRP A 191 -16.22 1.77 -5.45
C TRP A 191 -17.29 2.78 -5.86
N GLY A 192 -17.47 3.85 -5.08
CA GLY A 192 -18.44 4.91 -5.40
C GLY A 192 -18.08 5.71 -6.65
N PHE A 193 -16.79 5.92 -6.92
CA PHE A 193 -16.35 6.58 -8.15
C PHE A 193 -16.55 5.68 -9.37
N GLY A 194 -16.33 4.36 -9.24
CA GLY A 194 -16.63 3.40 -10.31
C GLY A 194 -18.11 3.38 -10.67
N ASP A 195 -18.98 3.35 -9.65
CA ASP A 195 -20.43 3.40 -9.82
C ASP A 195 -20.87 4.74 -10.44
N PHE A 196 -20.35 5.86 -9.96
CA PHE A 196 -20.65 7.18 -10.51
C PHE A 196 -20.26 7.32 -12.00
N VAL A 197 -19.08 6.82 -12.39
CA VAL A 197 -18.61 6.92 -13.78
C VAL A 197 -19.38 5.99 -14.72
N LEU A 198 -19.65 4.76 -14.29
CA LEU A 198 -20.32 3.78 -15.15
C LEU A 198 -21.84 3.97 -15.18
N ASN A 199 -22.41 4.57 -14.13
CA ASN A 199 -23.85 4.70 -13.95
C ASN A 199 -24.37 6.13 -14.12
N ARG A 200 -23.55 7.06 -14.65
CA ARG A 200 -23.92 8.46 -14.93
C ARG A 200 -25.28 8.59 -15.63
N PRO A 201 -25.59 7.85 -16.71
CA PRO A 201 -26.88 7.98 -17.39
C PRO A 201 -28.08 7.70 -16.48
N ALA A 202 -27.97 6.73 -15.56
CA ALA A 202 -29.03 6.42 -14.62
C ALA A 202 -29.24 7.54 -13.60
N TYR A 203 -28.16 8.22 -13.16
CA TYR A 203 -28.27 9.36 -12.26
C TYR A 203 -28.87 10.59 -12.94
N GLU A 204 -28.49 10.89 -14.18
CA GLU A 204 -29.02 12.06 -14.88
C GLU A 204 -30.50 11.90 -15.24
N LEU A 205 -30.93 10.67 -15.58
CA LEU A 205 -32.33 10.38 -15.89
C LEU A 205 -33.26 10.61 -14.69
N LYS A 206 -32.76 10.51 -13.44
CA LYS A 206 -33.55 10.76 -12.22
C LYS A 206 -34.13 12.16 -12.15
N ASP A 207 -33.38 13.14 -12.63
CA ASP A 207 -33.73 14.57 -12.56
C ASP A 207 -34.58 15.04 -13.75
N VAL A 208 -34.87 14.15 -14.71
CA VAL A 208 -35.68 14.48 -15.88
C VAL A 208 -37.13 14.77 -15.48
N VAL A 209 -37.68 15.83 -16.07
CA VAL A 209 -39.09 16.22 -15.93
C VAL A 209 -39.74 16.19 -17.31
N TRP A 210 -40.82 15.41 -17.44
CA TRP A 210 -41.65 15.39 -18.65
C TRP A 210 -42.92 16.20 -18.42
N ASP A 211 -42.90 17.46 -18.84
CA ASP A 211 -44.03 18.40 -18.69
C ASP A 211 -45.36 17.90 -19.27
N GLN A 212 -45.30 16.97 -20.24
CA GLN A 212 -46.48 16.33 -20.83
C GLN A 212 -47.23 15.41 -19.86
N TYR A 213 -46.55 14.85 -18.86
CA TYR A 213 -47.13 13.97 -17.85
C TYR A 213 -47.28 14.67 -16.49
N GLY A 214 -46.33 15.52 -16.10
CA GLY A 214 -46.40 16.28 -14.86
C GLY A 214 -45.13 17.07 -14.57
N SER A 215 -45.13 17.84 -13.48
CA SER A 215 -43.99 18.68 -13.05
C SER A 215 -43.01 17.97 -12.11
N GLN A 216 -43.18 16.66 -11.92
CA GLN A 216 -42.37 15.87 -11.01
C GLN A 216 -41.17 15.26 -11.73
N THR A 217 -40.08 15.05 -10.98
CA THR A 217 -38.92 14.35 -11.53
C THR A 217 -39.21 12.86 -11.70
N LEU A 218 -38.52 12.20 -12.62
CA LEU A 218 -38.67 10.77 -12.80
C LEU A 218 -38.35 9.99 -11.52
N GLU A 219 -37.36 10.41 -10.73
CA GLU A 219 -37.06 9.77 -9.45
C GLU A 219 -38.24 9.83 -8.48
N GLN A 220 -38.93 10.97 -8.38
CA GLN A 220 -40.12 11.09 -7.55
C GLN A 220 -41.21 10.13 -8.02
N VAL A 221 -41.40 10.05 -9.34
CA VAL A 221 -42.43 9.22 -9.95
C VAL A 221 -42.14 7.74 -9.75
N VAL A 222 -40.90 7.33 -9.93
CA VAL A 222 -40.46 5.96 -9.70
C VAL A 222 -40.61 5.60 -8.22
N ASN A 223 -40.14 6.45 -7.30
CA ASN A 223 -40.23 6.17 -5.85
C ASN A 223 -41.66 6.15 -5.32
N ALA A 224 -42.63 6.76 -6.00
CA ALA A 224 -44.04 6.67 -5.64
C ALA A 224 -44.70 5.36 -6.11
N ASN A 225 -44.14 4.72 -7.14
CA ASN A 225 -44.72 3.55 -7.80
C ASN A 225 -43.96 2.23 -7.54
N PHE A 226 -42.70 2.32 -7.13
CA PHE A 226 -41.82 1.18 -6.87
C PHE A 226 -41.37 1.14 -5.40
N ASP A 227 -41.34 -0.06 -4.83
CA ASP A 227 -40.66 -0.34 -3.57
C ASP A 227 -39.17 -0.63 -3.85
N ASP A 228 -38.29 0.17 -3.22
CA ASP A 228 -36.83 0.06 -3.28
C ASP A 228 -36.25 -0.09 -4.72
N PRO A 229 -36.49 0.89 -5.61
CA PRO A 229 -36.08 0.80 -7.00
C PRO A 229 -34.54 0.84 -7.15
N GLU A 230 -33.99 -0.14 -7.87
CA GLU A 230 -32.59 -0.21 -8.27
C GLU A 230 -32.40 0.46 -9.65
N TRP A 231 -31.39 1.32 -9.74
CA TRP A 231 -31.06 2.07 -10.95
C TRP A 231 -29.72 1.62 -11.48
N SER A 232 -29.67 1.16 -12.72
CA SER A 232 -28.44 0.79 -13.41
C SER A 232 -28.45 1.25 -14.86
N SER A 233 -27.30 1.22 -15.52
CA SER A 233 -27.21 1.57 -16.94
C SER A 233 -26.13 0.76 -17.63
N THR A 234 -26.27 0.65 -18.95
CA THR A 234 -25.30 0.02 -19.83
C THR A 234 -25.03 0.96 -20.99
N LYS A 235 -23.79 1.44 -21.09
CA LYS A 235 -23.34 2.30 -22.19
C LYS A 235 -23.34 1.50 -23.50
N ILE A 236 -23.98 2.05 -24.54
CA ILE A 236 -24.03 1.47 -25.89
C ILE A 236 -22.90 2.06 -26.73
N ASP A 237 -22.83 3.39 -26.79
CA ASP A 237 -21.77 4.17 -27.41
C ASP A 237 -21.53 5.46 -26.62
N ASP A 238 -20.81 6.43 -27.17
CA ASP A 238 -20.41 7.63 -26.44
C ASP A 238 -21.57 8.51 -25.98
N ASP A 239 -22.67 8.55 -26.75
CA ASP A 239 -23.82 9.41 -26.49
C ASP A 239 -25.08 8.61 -26.12
N HIS A 240 -25.09 7.30 -26.34
CA HIS A 240 -26.25 6.43 -26.09
C HIS A 240 -26.02 5.42 -24.96
N ALA A 241 -27.05 5.23 -24.13
CA ALA A 241 -27.08 4.21 -23.10
C ALA A 241 -28.48 3.61 -22.93
N THR A 242 -28.55 2.43 -22.33
CA THR A 242 -29.81 1.89 -21.80
C THR A 242 -29.79 2.06 -20.29
N VAL A 243 -30.81 2.71 -19.73
CA VAL A 243 -31.02 2.84 -18.29
C VAL A 243 -32.08 1.83 -17.86
N TYR A 244 -31.79 1.07 -16.81
CA TYR A 244 -32.67 0.08 -16.22
C TYR A 244 -33.15 0.56 -14.85
N ILE A 245 -34.46 0.51 -14.65
CA ILE A 245 -35.10 0.75 -13.36
C ILE A 245 -35.82 -0.52 -12.98
N GLU A 246 -35.38 -1.21 -11.93
CA GLU A 246 -35.95 -2.47 -11.49
C GLU A 246 -36.42 -2.37 -10.04
N GLY A 247 -37.62 -2.86 -9.76
CA GLY A 247 -38.12 -2.94 -8.40
C GLY A 247 -39.51 -3.57 -8.35
N TYR A 248 -40.01 -3.73 -7.14
CA TYR A 248 -41.35 -4.27 -6.93
C TYR A 248 -42.40 -3.17 -7.14
N MET A 249 -43.41 -3.41 -7.99
CA MET A 249 -44.53 -2.48 -8.17
C MET A 249 -45.79 -3.01 -7.47
N PRO A 250 -46.24 -2.41 -6.37
CA PRO A 250 -47.42 -2.87 -5.63
C PRO A 250 -48.70 -2.90 -6.46
N TYR A 251 -48.83 -2.00 -7.44
CA TYR A 251 -49.99 -1.93 -8.33
C TYR A 251 -50.18 -3.22 -9.14
N TYR A 252 -49.09 -3.77 -9.67
CA TYR A 252 -49.10 -5.00 -10.46
C TYR A 252 -48.86 -6.25 -9.60
N GLY A 253 -48.30 -6.08 -8.40
CA GLY A 253 -48.01 -7.18 -7.48
C GLY A 253 -46.83 -8.03 -7.93
N GLU A 254 -45.91 -7.48 -8.72
CA GLU A 254 -44.72 -8.17 -9.24
C GLU A 254 -43.54 -7.22 -9.44
N ASN A 255 -42.35 -7.79 -9.66
CA ASN A 255 -41.18 -7.01 -10.03
C ASN A 255 -41.27 -6.56 -11.49
N VAL A 256 -41.05 -5.27 -11.71
CA VAL A 256 -41.08 -4.66 -13.03
C VAL A 256 -39.71 -4.05 -13.31
N ARG A 257 -39.22 -4.24 -14.53
CA ARG A 257 -38.05 -3.57 -15.07
C ARG A 257 -38.45 -2.65 -16.21
N LEU A 258 -38.10 -1.37 -16.08
CA LEU A 258 -38.22 -0.38 -17.14
C LEU A 258 -36.88 -0.23 -17.84
N GLU A 259 -36.89 -0.23 -19.16
CA GLU A 259 -35.71 0.00 -19.99
C GLU A 259 -35.90 1.32 -20.75
N PHE A 260 -35.13 2.33 -20.38
CA PHE A 260 -35.11 3.62 -21.03
C PHE A 260 -33.96 3.71 -22.02
N ALA A 261 -34.23 4.21 -23.22
CA ALA A 261 -33.19 4.74 -24.11
C ALA A 261 -32.77 6.12 -23.58
N TYR A 262 -31.48 6.28 -23.38
CA TYR A 262 -30.82 7.52 -23.00
C TYR A 262 -29.96 8.00 -24.18
N GLU A 263 -30.07 9.28 -24.51
CA GLU A 263 -29.27 9.96 -25.54
C GLU A 263 -28.79 11.31 -25.01
N GLU A 264 -27.48 11.56 -25.05
CA GLU A 264 -26.87 12.86 -24.75
C GLU A 264 -26.91 13.73 -26.01
N LEU A 265 -27.71 14.80 -25.99
CA LEU A 265 -27.90 15.68 -27.16
C LEU A 265 -26.85 16.80 -27.18
N ASP A 266 -26.53 17.36 -26.01
CA ASP A 266 -25.46 18.34 -25.79
C ASP A 266 -24.93 18.24 -24.34
N GLU A 267 -23.92 19.04 -23.99
CA GLU A 267 -23.27 19.05 -22.65
C GLU A 267 -24.23 19.25 -21.46
N SER A 268 -25.47 19.70 -21.71
CA SER A 268 -26.48 20.03 -20.69
C SER A 268 -27.86 19.44 -20.95
N THR A 269 -28.08 18.81 -22.10
CA THR A 269 -29.38 18.35 -22.56
C THR A 269 -29.31 16.88 -22.87
N ILE A 270 -30.15 16.13 -22.16
CA ILE A 270 -30.31 14.69 -22.35
C ILE A 270 -31.73 14.41 -22.85
N SER A 271 -31.88 13.29 -23.54
CA SER A 271 -33.16 12.74 -23.97
C SER A 271 -33.33 11.37 -23.33
N GLY A 272 -34.53 11.11 -22.80
CA GLY A 272 -34.93 9.83 -22.24
C GLY A 272 -36.24 9.36 -22.87
N SER A 273 -36.30 8.11 -23.30
CA SER A 273 -37.50 7.48 -23.85
C SER A 273 -37.71 6.11 -23.21
N LEU A 274 -38.93 5.79 -22.77
CA LEU A 274 -39.25 4.47 -22.25
C LEU A 274 -39.48 3.50 -23.43
N GLU A 275 -38.51 2.63 -23.68
CA GLU A 275 -38.53 1.70 -24.82
C GLU A 275 -39.22 0.39 -24.48
N ARG A 276 -39.05 -0.10 -23.24
CA ARG A 276 -39.53 -1.41 -22.86
C ARG A 276 -39.91 -1.50 -21.38
N ILE A 277 -41.02 -2.18 -21.13
CA ILE A 277 -41.52 -2.53 -19.80
C ILE A 277 -41.50 -4.05 -19.72
N VAL A 278 -40.84 -4.60 -18.72
CA VAL A 278 -40.70 -6.04 -18.51
C VAL A 278 -41.26 -6.40 -17.15
N PHE A 279 -42.29 -7.24 -17.15
CA PHE A 279 -42.84 -7.84 -15.95
C PHE A 279 -42.08 -9.14 -15.68
N LEU A 280 -41.26 -9.15 -14.63
CA LEU A 280 -40.24 -10.17 -14.43
C LEU A 280 -40.84 -11.51 -13.97
N ASP A 281 -41.93 -11.47 -13.19
CA ASP A 281 -42.54 -12.68 -12.65
C ASP A 281 -43.45 -13.35 -13.69
N SER A 282 -44.23 -12.56 -14.43
CA SER A 282 -45.08 -13.04 -15.53
C SER A 282 -44.32 -13.31 -16.85
N MET A 283 -43.08 -12.83 -16.96
CA MET A 283 -42.26 -12.85 -18.20
C MET A 283 -42.91 -12.12 -19.39
N GLU A 284 -43.82 -11.18 -19.11
CA GLU A 284 -44.43 -10.34 -20.13
C GLU A 284 -43.55 -9.12 -20.43
N ALA A 285 -43.53 -8.69 -21.70
CA ALA A 285 -42.81 -7.49 -22.09
C ALA A 285 -43.59 -6.67 -23.12
N TYR A 286 -43.60 -5.36 -22.92
CA TYR A 286 -44.27 -4.39 -23.77
C TYR A 286 -43.24 -3.38 -24.26
N SER A 287 -43.18 -3.15 -25.58
CA SER A 287 -42.16 -2.29 -26.20
C SER A 287 -42.71 -1.43 -27.32
N ASN A 288 -43.96 -0.96 -27.18
CA ASN A 288 -44.59 -0.09 -28.16
C ASN A 288 -44.89 1.27 -27.52
N ASP A 289 -44.75 2.33 -28.31
CA ASP A 289 -44.83 3.72 -27.85
C ASP A 289 -46.13 4.02 -27.10
N ILE A 290 -47.24 3.42 -27.53
CA ILE A 290 -48.55 3.63 -26.91
C ILE A 290 -48.59 3.01 -25.51
N ALA A 291 -48.10 1.78 -25.35
CA ALA A 291 -48.03 1.11 -24.06
C ALA A 291 -47.07 1.87 -23.12
N SER A 292 -45.91 2.29 -23.61
CA SER A 292 -44.96 3.08 -22.84
C SER A 292 -45.57 4.42 -22.37
N ALA A 293 -46.24 5.14 -23.26
CA ALA A 293 -46.86 6.42 -22.92
C ALA A 293 -48.01 6.27 -21.91
N LEU A 294 -48.88 5.27 -22.09
CA LEU A 294 -49.96 4.97 -21.14
C LEU A 294 -49.42 4.56 -19.78
N PHE A 295 -48.34 3.76 -19.76
CA PHE A 295 -47.71 3.33 -18.52
C PHE A 295 -47.08 4.51 -17.76
N LEU A 296 -46.36 5.39 -18.46
CA LEU A 296 -45.84 6.62 -17.86
C LEU A 296 -46.98 7.51 -17.35
N GLN A 297 -48.02 7.73 -18.14
CA GLN A 297 -49.18 8.51 -17.69
C GLN A 297 -49.77 7.93 -16.41
N GLN A 298 -49.96 6.62 -16.33
CA GLN A 298 -50.46 5.95 -15.13
C GLN A 298 -49.54 6.12 -13.92
N MET A 299 -48.23 6.05 -14.11
CA MET A 299 -47.26 6.29 -13.03
C MET A 299 -47.34 7.73 -12.50
N TYR A 300 -47.42 8.72 -13.40
CA TYR A 300 -47.53 10.14 -13.08
C TYR A 300 -48.89 10.52 -12.47
N GLU A 301 -49.96 9.76 -12.74
CA GLU A 301 -51.25 9.95 -12.08
C GLU A 301 -51.28 9.38 -10.65
N ASN A 302 -50.36 8.48 -10.32
CA ASN A 302 -50.29 7.80 -9.02
C ASN A 302 -49.32 8.46 -8.02
N THR A 303 -48.72 9.60 -8.41
CA THR A 303 -47.78 10.38 -7.59
C THR A 303 -48.41 11.54 -6.82
#